data_AF-A0AAD8T8Z1-F1
#
_entry.id   AF-A0AAD8T8Z1-F1
#
_cell.length_a   1.000
_cell.length_b   1.000
_cell.length_c   1.000
_cell.angle_alpha   90.00
_cell.angle_beta   90.00
_cell.angle_gamma   90.00
#
_symmetry.space_group_name_H-M   'P 1'
#
loop_
_entity.id
_entity.type
_entity.pdbx_description
1 polymer ?
#
loop_
_entity_poly.entity_id
_entity_poly.type
_entity_poly.pdbx_seq_one_letter_code
_entity_poly.pdbx_strand_id
1 'polypeptide(L)'
;MALACAGDGVTCGCRSLVEGVPMMALLFETMDSIPPPQSAPLGGLASCASHLRDVFYRMGLTDKDIVALSGGHTLGKARRDRSGFEGAWTKEPLKFDNSYFIELLKGDSDGLLKLPTDKVLVDHPAFRPYVEKYAKDEEAFFRDYAESHKKLSELGFTPSRATLLAWKSRDKAKRVVTTTTAVFAVAVAVIACAYICETKKKLG
;
A
#
# COMPACT_ATOMS: atom_id res chain seq x y z
N MET A 1 0.34 1.10 7.79
CA MET A 1 1.71 1.55 8.05
C MET A 1 1.89 2.86 7.33
N ALA A 2 2.33 3.88 8.03
CA ALA A 2 2.71 5.13 7.41
C ALA A 2 4.05 5.51 8.02
N LEU A 3 5.11 5.05 7.35
CA LEU A 3 6.47 5.32 7.75
C LEU A 3 6.75 6.74 7.30
N ALA A 4 6.69 7.68 8.23
CA ALA A 4 7.30 8.98 7.99
C ALA A 4 8.66 9.00 8.68
N CYS A 5 9.61 9.73 8.08
CA CYS A 5 10.61 10.33 8.94
C CYS A 5 9.93 11.44 9.71
N ALA A 6 9.66 11.20 10.98
CA ALA A 6 9.46 12.28 11.91
C ALA A 6 10.82 12.59 12.53
N GLY A 7 11.19 13.86 12.46
CA GLY A 7 12.40 14.38 13.06
C GLY A 7 12.07 15.47 14.05
N ASP A 8 12.86 15.56 15.12
CA ASP A 8 12.77 16.60 16.15
C ASP A 8 13.25 17.98 15.63
N GLY A 9 13.10 18.24 14.33
CA GLY A 9 13.72 19.36 13.63
C GLY A 9 15.21 19.16 13.26
N VAL A 10 15.84 18.05 13.66
CA VAL A 10 17.30 17.82 13.52
C VAL A 10 17.67 16.48 12.85
N THR A 11 16.81 15.45 12.86
CA THR A 11 17.12 14.08 12.42
C THR A 11 15.98 13.42 11.62
N CYS A 12 16.23 12.65 10.55
CA CYS A 12 15.20 11.81 9.88
C CYS A 12 15.14 10.46 10.61
N GLY A 13 14.08 10.16 11.35
CA GLY A 13 13.90 8.86 12.02
C GLY A 13 12.58 8.20 11.65
N CYS A 14 12.60 6.92 11.25
CA CYS A 14 11.38 6.15 11.02
C CYS A 14 10.68 5.86 12.35
N ARG A 15 9.53 6.49 12.60
CA ARG A 15 8.69 6.23 13.79
C ARG A 15 7.25 5.98 13.36
N SER A 16 6.56 5.07 14.05
CA SER A 16 5.13 4.81 13.80
C SER A 16 4.29 6.03 14.17
N LEU A 17 3.52 6.55 13.21
CA LEU A 17 2.75 7.79 13.37
C LEU A 17 1.25 7.61 13.58
N VAL A 18 0.70 6.43 13.34
CA VAL A 18 -0.76 6.24 13.22
C VAL A 18 -1.29 5.21 14.24
N GLU A 19 -2.30 5.59 15.02
CA GLU A 19 -3.17 4.65 15.74
C GLU A 19 -4.37 4.25 14.86
N GLY A 20 -4.71 2.95 14.84
CA GLY A 20 -5.93 2.46 14.18
C GLY A 20 -5.82 1.16 13.38
N VAL A 21 -4.62 0.58 13.21
CA VAL A 21 -4.45 -0.72 12.52
C VAL A 21 -3.81 -1.73 13.48
N PRO A 22 -4.61 -2.50 14.26
CA PRO A 22 -4.10 -3.40 15.30
C PRO A 22 -3.19 -4.52 14.76
N MET A 23 -3.27 -4.83 13.45
CA MET A 23 -2.42 -5.85 12.81
C MET A 23 -0.94 -5.46 12.73
N MET A 24 -0.60 -4.17 12.83
CA MET A 24 0.73 -3.66 12.44
C MET A 24 1.73 -3.49 13.60
N ALA A 25 1.29 -3.58 14.86
CA ALA A 25 2.20 -3.57 16.01
C ALA A 25 3.05 -4.86 16.09
N LEU A 26 2.55 -5.98 15.56
CA LEU A 26 3.21 -7.29 15.57
C LEU A 26 4.42 -7.40 14.62
N LEU A 27 4.53 -6.54 13.60
CA LEU A 27 5.61 -6.63 12.60
C LEU A 27 6.94 -6.02 13.07
N PHE A 28 6.93 -5.09 14.04
CA PHE A 28 8.16 -4.47 14.53
C PHE A 28 8.91 -5.37 15.52
N GLU A 29 8.21 -6.23 16.28
CA GLU A 29 8.88 -7.23 17.15
C GLU A 29 9.67 -8.26 16.33
N THR A 30 9.33 -8.50 15.06
CA THR A 30 10.09 -9.40 14.17
C THR A 30 11.25 -8.72 13.44
N MET A 31 11.44 -7.40 13.59
CA MET A 31 12.45 -6.60 12.88
C MET A 31 13.76 -6.39 13.65
N ASP A 32 14.02 -7.15 14.71
CA ASP A 32 15.28 -7.09 15.48
C ASP A 32 16.53 -7.53 14.69
N SER A 33 16.35 -8.06 13.47
CA SER A 33 17.45 -8.51 12.61
C SER A 33 18.04 -7.43 11.70
N ILE A 34 17.40 -6.26 11.60
CA ILE A 34 17.90 -5.13 10.78
C ILE A 34 18.44 -4.07 11.75
N PRO A 35 19.75 -3.74 11.73
CA PRO A 35 20.27 -2.71 12.62
C PRO A 35 19.54 -1.39 12.36
N PRO A 36 19.13 -0.67 13.41
CA PRO A 36 18.36 0.57 13.27
C PRO A 36 19.14 1.54 12.39
N PRO A 37 18.46 2.24 11.46
CA PRO A 37 19.14 3.26 10.67
C PRO A 37 19.73 4.30 11.62
N GLN A 38 21.00 4.68 11.39
CA GLN A 38 21.55 5.87 12.02
C GLN A 38 20.72 7.07 11.57
N SER A 39 20.31 7.90 12.52
CA SER A 39 19.63 9.17 12.22
C SER A 39 20.52 10.00 11.29
N ALA A 40 20.05 10.24 10.06
CA ALA A 40 20.78 11.09 9.13
C ALA A 40 20.69 12.56 9.61
N PRO A 41 21.81 13.31 9.68
CA PRO A 41 21.79 14.75 9.89
C PRO A 41 21.02 15.44 8.75
N LEU A 42 20.22 16.45 9.07
CA LEU A 42 19.37 17.17 8.12
C LEU A 42 20.18 17.84 7.00
N GLY A 43 20.22 17.22 5.82
CA GLY A 43 20.81 17.75 4.59
C GLY A 43 19.76 18.19 3.56
N GLY A 44 18.63 18.76 4.01
CA GLY A 44 17.54 19.24 3.14
C GLY A 44 16.65 18.14 2.53
N LEU A 45 15.71 18.50 1.67
CA LEU A 45 14.73 17.57 1.03
C LEU A 45 15.41 16.43 0.24
N ALA A 46 16.58 16.70 -0.35
CA ALA A 46 17.40 15.69 -1.00
C ALA A 46 17.87 14.58 -0.03
N SER A 47 18.19 14.96 1.22
CA SER A 47 18.55 13.99 2.28
C SER A 47 17.37 13.11 2.71
N CYS A 48 16.13 13.62 2.60
CA CYS A 48 14.94 12.83 2.93
C CYS A 48 14.63 11.80 1.82
N ALA A 49 14.79 12.15 0.55
CA ALA A 49 14.63 11.21 -0.56
C ALA A 49 15.67 10.09 -0.52
N SER A 50 16.94 10.44 -0.28
CA SER A 50 18.01 9.46 -0.10
C SER A 50 17.74 8.57 1.11
N HIS A 51 17.32 9.15 2.24
CA HIS A 51 17.01 8.38 3.45
C HIS A 51 15.86 7.39 3.23
N LEU A 52 14.78 7.80 2.55
CA LEU A 52 13.69 6.89 2.18
C LEU A 52 14.22 5.71 1.36
N ARG A 53 15.06 5.97 0.36
CA ARG A 53 15.67 4.89 -0.41
C ARG A 53 16.60 4.02 0.43
N ASP A 54 17.45 4.59 1.27
CA ASP A 54 18.38 3.84 2.12
C ASP A 54 17.64 2.85 3.04
N VAL A 55 16.50 3.26 3.60
CA VAL A 55 15.68 2.40 4.46
C VAL A 55 14.96 1.33 3.64
N PHE A 56 14.21 1.72 2.61
CA PHE A 56 13.32 0.82 1.89
C PHE A 56 14.06 -0.09 0.89
N TYR A 57 15.18 0.36 0.32
CA TYR A 57 15.98 -0.47 -0.58
C TYR A 57 16.68 -1.60 0.16
N ARG A 58 17.08 -1.40 1.42
CA ARG A 58 17.59 -2.49 2.29
C ARG A 58 16.54 -3.57 2.54
N MET A 59 15.26 -3.23 2.41
CA MET A 59 14.12 -4.16 2.50
C MET A 59 13.75 -4.76 1.14
N GLY A 60 14.47 -4.44 0.06
CA GLY A 60 14.14 -4.89 -1.30
C GLY A 60 12.89 -4.22 -1.89
N LEU A 61 12.46 -3.08 -1.34
CA LEU A 61 11.31 -2.31 -1.81
C LEU A 61 11.77 -1.23 -2.80
N THR A 62 10.94 -0.99 -3.82
CA THR A 62 11.23 -0.06 -4.93
C THR A 62 10.67 1.33 -4.67
N ASP A 63 11.03 2.32 -5.49
CA ASP A 63 10.41 3.66 -5.47
C ASP A 63 8.88 3.62 -5.54
N LYS A 64 8.31 2.70 -6.34
CA LYS A 64 6.86 2.47 -6.42
C LYS A 64 6.30 2.04 -5.06
N ASP A 65 7.00 1.12 -4.39
CA ASP A 65 6.58 0.58 -3.09
C ASP A 65 6.65 1.66 -2.00
N ILE A 66 7.68 2.52 -2.03
CA ILE A 66 7.79 3.66 -1.11
C ILE A 66 6.57 4.56 -1.24
N VAL A 67 6.26 5.03 -2.46
CA VAL A 67 5.13 5.97 -2.68
C VAL A 67 3.79 5.32 -2.37
N ALA A 68 3.61 4.05 -2.75
CA ALA A 68 2.38 3.31 -2.43
C ALA A 68 2.19 3.20 -0.91
N LEU A 69 3.21 2.75 -0.18
CA LEU A 69 3.15 2.59 1.29
C LEU A 69 2.97 3.92 2.03
N SER A 70 3.53 5.02 1.52
CA SER A 70 3.25 6.37 2.06
C SER A 70 1.77 6.74 1.99
N GLY A 71 1.02 6.20 1.02
CA GLY A 71 -0.44 6.31 0.93
C GLY A 71 -1.19 5.78 2.16
N GLY A 72 -0.54 5.00 3.02
CA GLY A 72 -1.10 4.60 4.31
C GLY A 72 -1.45 5.76 5.24
N HIS A 73 -0.87 6.95 5.04
CA HIS A 73 -1.25 8.19 5.73
C HIS A 73 -2.69 8.64 5.43
N THR A 74 -3.37 8.05 4.45
CA THR A 74 -4.81 8.30 4.25
C THR A 74 -5.65 7.93 5.48
N LEU A 75 -5.14 7.03 6.33
CA LEU A 75 -5.73 6.66 7.61
C LEU A 75 -4.97 7.31 8.78
N GLY A 76 -5.75 7.82 9.73
CA GLY A 76 -5.32 8.29 11.03
C GLY A 76 -4.78 9.71 11.04
N LYS A 77 -4.06 10.02 12.11
CA LYS A 77 -3.48 11.34 12.39
C LYS A 77 -2.21 11.20 13.21
N ALA A 78 -1.29 12.14 13.05
CA ALA A 78 -0.15 12.27 13.94
C ALA A 78 -0.62 12.80 15.30
N ARG A 79 0.14 12.44 16.34
CA ARG A 79 -0.05 12.98 17.69
C ARG A 79 1.25 13.54 18.24
N ARG A 80 1.16 14.72 18.86
CA ARG A 80 2.32 15.44 19.38
C ARG A 80 3.11 14.65 20.42
N ASP A 81 2.45 13.85 21.25
CA ASP A 81 3.07 13.01 22.30
C ASP A 81 3.89 11.84 21.75
N ARG A 82 3.72 11.48 20.47
CA ARG A 82 4.43 10.35 19.84
C ARG A 82 5.54 10.79 18.90
N SER A 83 5.27 11.79 18.08
CA SER A 83 6.15 12.19 16.99
C SER A 83 6.51 13.67 16.96
N GLY A 84 5.96 14.48 17.86
CA GLY A 84 6.09 15.94 17.82
C GLY A 84 5.19 16.62 16.78
N PHE A 85 4.54 15.87 15.89
CA PHE A 85 3.60 16.39 14.88
C PHE A 85 2.15 16.15 15.29
N GLU A 86 1.24 17.04 14.90
CA GLU A 86 -0.19 16.94 15.21
C GLU A 86 -1.01 17.19 13.94
N GLY A 87 -2.05 16.38 13.72
CA GLY A 87 -3.01 16.58 12.64
C GLY A 87 -3.18 15.36 11.72
N ALA A 88 -4.27 15.36 10.97
CA ALA A 88 -4.57 14.33 9.98
C ALA A 88 -4.04 14.75 8.60
N TRP A 89 -3.71 13.77 7.75
CA TRP A 89 -3.32 14.04 6.36
C TRP A 89 -4.52 14.22 5.43
N THR A 90 -5.68 13.69 5.81
CA THR A 90 -6.92 13.72 5.04
C THR A 90 -8.06 14.25 5.90
N LYS A 91 -9.12 14.73 5.23
CA LYS A 91 -10.35 15.20 5.90
C LYS A 91 -11.14 14.07 6.55
N GLU A 92 -11.04 12.86 5.98
CA GLU A 92 -11.72 11.65 6.44
C GLU A 92 -10.69 10.61 6.92
N PRO A 93 -10.06 10.79 8.10
CA PRO A 93 -8.94 9.96 8.56
C PRO A 93 -9.31 8.50 8.89
N LEU A 94 -10.57 8.10 8.75
CA LEU A 94 -11.03 6.72 8.98
C LEU A 94 -11.40 6.00 7.68
N LYS A 95 -11.19 6.64 6.52
CA LYS A 95 -11.52 6.10 5.21
C LYS A 95 -10.23 5.82 4.44
N PHE A 96 -10.10 4.58 3.96
CA PHE A 96 -8.98 4.20 3.12
C PHE A 96 -9.32 4.48 1.65
N ASP A 97 -8.79 5.56 1.11
CA ASP A 97 -9.01 6.03 -0.25
C ASP A 97 -7.73 6.73 -0.78
N ASN A 98 -7.77 7.30 -1.98
CA ASN A 98 -6.62 8.02 -2.54
C ASN A 98 -6.52 9.51 -2.13
N SER A 99 -7.31 9.97 -1.15
CA SER A 99 -7.36 11.38 -0.74
C SER A 99 -6.01 11.91 -0.28
N TYR A 100 -5.16 11.06 0.31
CA TYR A 100 -3.78 11.44 0.67
C TYR A 100 -3.01 12.04 -0.52
N PHE A 101 -3.03 11.39 -1.68
CA PHE A 101 -2.29 11.87 -2.86
C PHE A 101 -2.93 13.11 -3.47
N ILE A 102 -4.27 13.19 -3.44
CA ILE A 102 -5.03 14.36 -3.90
C ILE A 102 -4.67 15.58 -3.06
N GLU A 103 -4.71 15.45 -1.73
CA GLU A 103 -4.37 16.54 -0.83
C GLU A 103 -2.89 16.89 -0.95
N LEU A 104 -2.00 15.91 -1.12
CA LEU A 104 -0.56 16.14 -1.27
C LEU A 104 -0.22 17.04 -2.48
N LEU A 105 -0.86 16.81 -3.63
CA LEU A 105 -0.67 17.62 -4.84
C LEU A 105 -1.21 19.05 -4.73
N LYS A 106 -2.15 19.33 -3.81
CA LYS A 106 -2.70 20.68 -3.61
C LYS A 106 -1.75 21.65 -2.90
N GLY A 107 -0.60 21.19 -2.40
CA GLY A 107 0.30 22.02 -1.59
C GLY A 107 -0.26 22.28 -0.18
N ASP A 108 0.36 23.15 0.61
CA ASP A 108 -0.02 23.34 2.01
C ASP A 108 -1.47 23.86 2.13
N SER A 109 -2.29 23.12 2.88
CA SER A 109 -3.74 23.36 3.04
C SER A 109 -4.08 23.48 4.52
N ASP A 110 -4.90 24.46 4.89
CA ASP A 110 -5.25 24.72 6.28
C ASP A 110 -5.88 23.50 6.96
N GLY A 111 -5.29 23.12 8.10
CA GLY A 111 -5.79 22.04 8.96
C GLY A 111 -5.35 20.62 8.59
N LEU A 112 -4.58 20.42 7.51
CA LEU A 112 -4.03 19.11 7.15
C LEU A 112 -2.51 19.05 7.34
N LEU A 113 -2.04 17.91 7.85
CA LEU A 113 -0.64 17.64 8.09
C LEU A 113 0.06 17.19 6.80
N LYS A 114 1.25 17.74 6.54
CA LYS A 114 2.18 17.29 5.49
C LYS A 114 3.58 17.27 6.08
N LEU A 115 4.16 16.09 6.21
CA LEU A 115 5.50 15.96 6.72
C LEU A 115 6.54 16.28 5.63
N PRO A 116 7.78 16.63 6.02
CA PRO A 116 8.87 16.81 5.05
C PRO A 116 9.03 15.60 4.13
N THR A 117 8.81 14.37 4.63
CA THR A 117 8.85 13.15 3.82
C THR A 117 7.71 13.03 2.82
N ASP A 118 6.52 13.55 3.15
CA ASP A 118 5.41 13.56 2.20
C ASP A 118 5.68 14.55 1.07
N LYS A 119 6.21 15.74 1.41
CA LYS A 119 6.56 16.79 0.44
C LYS A 119 7.58 16.31 -0.59
N VAL A 120 8.58 15.54 -0.15
CA VAL A 120 9.59 14.92 -1.03
C VAL A 120 8.99 14.02 -2.11
N LEU A 121 7.85 13.37 -1.86
CA LEU A 121 7.22 12.51 -2.87
C LEU A 121 6.72 13.31 -4.09
N VAL A 122 6.38 14.59 -3.89
CA VAL A 122 5.95 15.50 -4.95
C VAL A 122 7.13 16.20 -5.62
N ASP A 123 8.14 16.57 -4.82
CA ASP A 123 9.29 17.33 -5.28
C ASP A 123 10.30 16.46 -6.06
N HIS A 124 10.44 15.18 -5.70
CA HIS A 124 11.43 14.31 -6.29
C HIS A 124 10.94 13.70 -7.63
N PRO A 125 11.71 13.82 -8.73
CA PRO A 125 11.25 13.45 -10.08
C PRO A 125 10.96 11.96 -10.24
N ALA A 126 11.60 11.09 -9.45
CA ALA A 126 11.33 9.65 -9.50
C ALA A 126 10.05 9.24 -8.74
N PHE A 127 9.63 10.00 -7.74
CA PHE A 127 8.45 9.68 -6.92
C PHE A 127 7.17 10.31 -7.48
N ARG A 128 7.29 11.55 -7.98
CA ARG A 128 6.17 12.35 -8.48
C ARG A 128 5.25 11.61 -9.46
N PRO A 129 5.75 10.84 -10.45
CA PRO A 129 4.87 10.13 -11.38
C PRO A 129 3.92 9.13 -10.69
N TYR A 130 4.37 8.50 -9.59
CA TYR A 130 3.53 7.59 -8.81
C TYR A 130 2.48 8.35 -8.00
N VAL A 131 2.84 9.51 -7.42
CA VAL A 131 1.88 10.38 -6.72
C VAL A 131 0.77 10.85 -7.67
N GLU A 132 1.15 11.33 -8.86
CA GLU A 132 0.18 11.78 -9.87
C GLU A 132 -0.69 10.63 -10.39
N LYS A 133 -0.12 9.43 -10.54
CA LYS A 133 -0.84 8.22 -10.91
C LYS A 133 -1.90 7.88 -9.86
N TYR A 134 -1.53 7.79 -8.59
CA TYR A 134 -2.43 7.39 -7.51
C TYR A 134 -3.49 8.45 -7.19
N ALA A 135 -3.19 9.73 -7.38
CA ALA A 135 -4.19 10.79 -7.28
C ALA A 135 -5.26 10.72 -8.38
N LYS A 136 -4.93 10.19 -9.56
CA LYS A 136 -5.87 10.05 -10.69
C LYS A 136 -6.61 8.70 -10.71
N ASP A 137 -5.95 7.64 -10.25
CA ASP A 137 -6.43 6.26 -10.33
C ASP A 137 -6.32 5.57 -8.97
N GLU A 138 -7.43 5.54 -8.24
CA GLU A 138 -7.55 4.91 -6.93
C GLU A 138 -7.38 3.38 -6.99
N GLU A 139 -7.89 2.74 -8.05
CA GLU A 139 -7.73 1.28 -8.23
C GLU A 139 -6.27 0.91 -8.44
N ALA A 140 -5.51 1.74 -9.16
CA ALA A 140 -4.07 1.55 -9.27
C ALA A 140 -3.35 1.76 -7.94
N PHE A 141 -3.79 2.72 -7.13
CA PHE A 141 -3.27 2.89 -5.76
C PHE A 141 -3.54 1.64 -4.92
N PHE A 142 -4.78 1.16 -4.85
CA PHE A 142 -5.13 -0.01 -4.03
C PHE A 142 -4.37 -1.27 -4.46
N ARG A 143 -4.24 -1.49 -5.77
CA ARG A 143 -3.47 -2.63 -6.30
C ARG A 143 -2.00 -2.56 -5.91
N ASP A 144 -1.35 -1.41 -6.14
CA ASP A 144 0.07 -1.25 -5.82
C ASP A 144 0.29 -1.24 -4.28
N TYR A 145 -0.62 -0.65 -3.50
CA TYR A 145 -0.57 -0.68 -2.03
C TYR A 145 -0.67 -2.11 -1.50
N ALA A 146 -1.61 -2.92 -2.01
CA ALA A 146 -1.75 -4.31 -1.60
C ALA A 146 -0.49 -5.14 -1.92
N GLU A 147 0.12 -4.92 -3.09
CA GLU A 147 1.36 -5.57 -3.48
C GLU A 147 2.53 -5.18 -2.55
N SER A 148 2.72 -3.88 -2.32
CA SER A 148 3.80 -3.35 -1.50
C SER A 148 3.63 -3.70 -0.02
N HIS A 149 2.41 -3.62 0.51
CA HIS A 149 2.09 -3.99 1.89
C HIS A 149 2.27 -5.50 2.12
N LYS A 150 1.98 -6.34 1.11
CA LYS A 150 2.29 -7.77 1.17
C LYS A 150 3.79 -8.00 1.26
N LYS A 151 4.59 -7.42 0.35
CA LYS A 151 6.07 -7.54 0.36
C LYS A 151 6.63 -7.19 1.72
N LEU A 152 6.18 -6.06 2.26
CA LEU A 152 6.56 -5.56 3.57
C LEU A 152 6.17 -6.53 4.70
N SER A 153 4.93 -7.05 4.69
CA SER A 153 4.45 -7.98 5.73
C SER A 153 5.15 -9.34 5.71
N GLU A 154 5.71 -9.72 4.56
CA GLU A 154 6.44 -10.98 4.36
C GLU A 154 7.96 -10.80 4.48
N LEU A 155 8.46 -9.62 4.89
CA LEU A 155 9.89 -9.40 5.13
C LEU A 155 10.39 -10.33 6.24
N GLY A 156 11.48 -11.04 5.98
CA GLY A 156 12.01 -12.06 6.89
C GLY A 156 11.24 -13.38 6.88
N PHE A 157 10.14 -13.50 6.14
CA PHE A 157 9.41 -14.75 6.00
C PHE A 157 9.95 -15.58 4.84
N THR A 158 10.75 -16.60 5.16
CA THR A 158 11.13 -17.63 4.19
C THR A 158 10.24 -18.86 4.38
N PRO A 159 9.19 -19.06 3.55
CA PRO A 159 8.39 -20.27 3.65
C PRO A 159 9.25 -21.49 3.32
N SER A 160 9.10 -22.56 4.10
CA SER A 160 9.79 -23.82 3.81
C SER A 160 9.46 -24.30 2.38
N ARG A 161 10.40 -25.03 1.75
CA ARG A 161 10.19 -25.59 0.41
C ARG A 161 8.91 -26.45 0.34
N ALA A 162 8.57 -27.15 1.42
CA ALA A 162 7.33 -27.92 1.53
C ALA A 162 6.08 -27.01 1.55
N THR A 163 6.12 -25.92 2.31
CA THR A 163 5.05 -24.91 2.36
C THR A 163 4.81 -24.28 1.00
N LEU A 164 5.87 -23.93 0.26
CA LEU A 164 5.77 -23.38 -1.10
C LEU A 164 5.16 -24.38 -2.10
N LEU A 165 5.52 -25.66 -2.03
CA LEU A 165 4.96 -26.67 -2.93
C LEU A 165 3.48 -26.92 -2.64
N ALA A 166 3.09 -26.96 -1.35
CA ALA A 166 1.70 -27.10 -0.94
C ALA A 166 0.85 -25.87 -1.30
N TRP A 167 1.40 -24.65 -1.23
CA TRP A 167 0.70 -23.43 -1.66
C TRP A 167 0.44 -23.45 -3.17
N LYS A 168 1.47 -23.74 -3.99
CA LYS A 168 1.35 -23.79 -5.45
C LYS A 168 0.36 -24.87 -5.90
N SER A 169 0.29 -26.02 -5.22
CA SER A 169 -0.67 -27.07 -5.58
C SER A 169 -2.12 -26.65 -5.30
N ARG A 170 -2.37 -25.97 -4.17
CA ARG A 170 -3.71 -25.47 -3.81
C ARG A 170 -4.20 -24.36 -4.74
N ASP A 171 -3.34 -23.43 -5.15
CA ASP A 171 -3.74 -22.36 -6.08
C ASP A 171 -4.06 -22.91 -7.47
N LYS A 172 -3.25 -23.86 -7.94
CA LYS A 172 -3.52 -24.56 -9.20
C LYS A 172 -4.86 -25.28 -9.13
N ALA A 173 -5.16 -25.95 -8.01
CA ALA A 173 -6.44 -26.63 -7.79
C ALA A 173 -7.63 -25.64 -7.76
N LYS A 174 -7.52 -24.51 -7.04
CA LYS A 174 -8.57 -23.48 -7.00
C LYS A 174 -8.85 -22.90 -8.39
N ARG A 175 -7.81 -22.55 -9.14
CA ARG A 175 -7.97 -22.00 -10.50
C ARG A 175 -8.64 -22.99 -11.45
N VAL A 176 -8.28 -24.28 -11.35
CA VAL A 176 -8.91 -25.35 -12.13
C VAL A 176 -10.39 -25.49 -11.76
N VAL A 177 -10.72 -25.51 -10.47
CA VAL A 177 -12.12 -25.61 -10.00
C VAL A 177 -12.95 -24.42 -10.49
N THR A 178 -12.49 -23.18 -10.30
CA THR A 178 -13.24 -21.97 -10.71
C THR A 178 -13.44 -21.91 -12.23
N THR A 179 -12.43 -22.31 -13.01
CA THR A 179 -12.54 -22.32 -14.48
C THR A 179 -13.54 -23.40 -14.93
N THR A 180 -13.52 -24.57 -14.29
CA THR A 180 -14.39 -25.69 -14.66
C THR A 180 -15.85 -25.38 -14.34
N THR A 181 -16.16 -24.88 -13.14
CA THR A 181 -17.54 -24.52 -12.76
C THR A 181 -18.11 -23.39 -13.62
N ALA A 182 -17.31 -22.37 -13.93
CA ALA A 182 -17.73 -21.28 -14.81
C ALA A 182 -18.06 -21.77 -16.23
N VAL A 183 -17.22 -22.63 -16.81
CA VAL A 183 -17.44 -23.18 -18.16
C VAL A 183 -18.69 -24.06 -18.21
N PHE A 184 -18.89 -24.93 -17.21
CA PHE A 184 -20.10 -25.75 -17.13
C PHE A 184 -21.38 -24.91 -16.96
N ALA A 185 -21.35 -23.88 -16.12
CA ALA A 185 -22.50 -22.99 -15.91
C ALA A 185 -22.89 -22.26 -17.21
N VAL A 186 -21.91 -21.75 -17.96
CA VAL A 186 -22.13 -21.09 -19.26
C VAL A 186 -22.71 -22.08 -20.28
N ALA A 187 -22.15 -23.29 -20.37
CA ALA A 187 -22.64 -24.30 -21.31
C ALA A 187 -24.11 -24.71 -21.02
N VAL A 188 -24.45 -24.92 -19.74
CA VAL A 188 -25.83 -25.24 -19.33
C VAL A 188 -26.79 -24.09 -19.68
N ALA A 189 -26.39 -22.83 -19.45
CA ALA A 189 -27.20 -21.67 -19.78
C ALA A 189 -27.46 -21.57 -21.30
N VAL A 190 -26.44 -21.79 -22.12
CA VAL A 190 -26.57 -21.76 -23.60
C VAL A 190 -27.50 -22.87 -24.09
N ILE A 191 -27.36 -24.10 -23.57
CA ILE A 191 -28.23 -25.23 -23.93
C ILE A 191 -29.68 -24.97 -23.51
N ALA A 192 -29.90 -24.48 -22.29
CA ALA A 192 -31.23 -24.12 -21.80
C ALA A 192 -31.87 -23.01 -22.65
N CYS A 193 -31.11 -21.96 -23.01
CA CYS A 193 -31.56 -20.91 -23.91
C CYS A 193 -31.93 -21.47 -25.29
N ALA A 194 -31.12 -22.35 -25.87
CA ALA A 194 -31.41 -22.97 -27.16
C ALA A 194 -32.71 -23.80 -27.12
N TYR A 195 -32.93 -24.59 -26.06
CA TYR A 195 -34.15 -25.37 -25.88
C TYR A 195 -35.40 -24.48 -25.73
N ILE A 196 -35.30 -23.39 -24.96
CA ILE A 196 -36.39 -22.42 -24.80
C ILE A 196 -36.69 -21.71 -26.13
N CYS A 197 -35.68 -21.35 -26.90
CA CYS A 197 -35.86 -20.76 -28.23
C CYS A 197 -36.56 -21.73 -29.19
N GLU A 198 -36.19 -23.01 -29.17
CA GLU A 198 -36.75 -24.02 -30.07
C GLU A 198 -38.21 -24.37 -29.71
N THR A 199 -38.56 -24.42 -28.43
CA THR A 199 -39.95 -24.68 -27.99
C THR A 199 -40.88 -23.53 -28.36
N LYS A 200 -40.43 -22.27 -28.26
CA LYS A 200 -41.22 -21.11 -28.70
C LYS A 200 -41.48 -21.10 -30.21
N LYS A 201 -40.55 -21.57 -31.03
CA LYS A 201 -40.74 -21.70 -32.48
C LYS A 201 -41.78 -22.76 -32.86
N LYS A 202 -41.99 -23.79 -32.02
CA LYS A 202 -42.95 -24.87 -32.28
C LYS A 202 -44.37 -24.58 -31.75
N LEU A 203 -44.53 -23.53 -30.94
CA LEU A 203 -45.79 -23.16 -30.28
C LEU A 203 -46.47 -21.91 -30.85
N GLY A 204 -45.86 -21.26 -31.85
CA GLY A 204 -46.42 -20.10 -32.58
C GLY A 204 -46.44 -20.37 -34.06
#